data_AF-A0A8X6L5G6-F1
#
_entry.id   AF-A0A8X6L5G6-F1
#
_cell.length_a   1.000
_cell.length_b   1.000
_cell.length_c   1.000
_cell.angle_alpha   90.00
_cell.angle_beta   90.00
_cell.angle_gamma   90.00
#
_symmetry.space_group_name_H-M   'P 1'
#
loop_
_entity.id
_entity.type
_entity.pdbx_description
1 polymer ?
#
loop_
_entity_poly.entity_id
_entity_poly.type
_entity_poly.pdbx_seq_one_letter_code
_entity_poly.pdbx_strand_id
1 'polypeptide(L)'
;MVTFNCQNLRKHVSDLSDPVIDSSNILFLSETWSNDDENINIPNFNCIAKFKLKNVRSAGVAIYQRSNDASNIVTSNMDILLRYNSEIDICQSSVGDIYAAHCVLDD
;
A
#
# COMPACT_ATOMS: atom_id res chain seq x y z
N MET A 1 4.96 -2.30 -12.91
CA MET A 1 4.37 -2.73 -11.63
C MET A 1 5.26 -3.83 -11.08
N VAL A 2 5.63 -3.75 -9.80
CA VAL A 2 6.43 -4.79 -9.13
C VAL A 2 5.65 -5.28 -7.92
N THR A 3 5.69 -6.59 -7.68
CA THR A 3 5.16 -7.22 -6.47
C THR A 3 6.31 -7.90 -5.73
N PHE A 4 6.44 -7.61 -4.44
CA PHE A 4 7.58 -8.06 -3.65
C PHE A 4 7.15 -8.47 -2.25
N ASN A 5 7.65 -9.63 -1.80
CA ASN A 5 7.47 -10.09 -0.43
C ASN A 5 8.67 -9.64 0.40
N CYS A 6 8.45 -8.71 1.34
CA CYS A 6 9.54 -8.05 2.07
C CYS A 6 10.04 -8.83 3.28
N GLN A 7 9.26 -9.77 3.81
CA GLN A 7 9.54 -10.49 5.07
C GLN A 7 10.08 -9.58 6.18
N ASN A 8 9.41 -8.44 6.41
CA ASN A 8 9.83 -7.26 7.18
C ASN A 8 10.35 -6.10 6.32
N LEU A 9 9.43 -5.21 5.96
CA LEU A 9 9.72 -4.00 5.16
C LEU A 9 10.75 -3.09 5.83
N ARG A 10 10.66 -2.88 7.15
CA ARG A 10 11.58 -1.98 7.87
C ARG A 10 13.03 -2.48 7.81
N LYS A 11 13.20 -3.80 7.87
CA LYS A 11 14.52 -4.43 7.83
C LYS A 11 15.12 -4.43 6.41
N HIS A 12 14.27 -4.53 5.39
CA HIS A 12 14.66 -4.75 4.00
C HIS A 12 14.39 -3.55 3.07
N VAL A 13 14.14 -2.36 3.63
CA VAL A 13 13.83 -1.15 2.84
C VAL A 13 14.96 -0.74 1.90
N SER A 14 16.21 -1.04 2.25
CA SER A 14 17.38 -0.76 1.39
C SER A 14 17.29 -1.47 0.04
N ASP A 15 16.69 -2.66 0.02
CA ASP A 15 16.58 -3.51 -1.17
C ASP A 15 15.61 -2.88 -2.18
N LEU A 16 14.76 -1.96 -1.73
CA LEU A 16 13.81 -1.21 -2.56
C LEU A 16 14.44 -0.01 -3.29
N SER A 17 15.72 0.27 -3.04
CA SER A 17 16.50 1.24 -3.81
C SER A 17 17.07 0.63 -5.11
N ASP A 18 16.79 -0.65 -5.37
CA ASP A 18 17.27 -1.35 -6.57
C ASP A 18 16.72 -0.69 -7.86
N PRO A 19 17.53 -0.54 -8.92
CA PRO A 19 17.09 0.08 -10.17
C PRO A 19 15.85 -0.56 -10.80
N VAL A 20 15.64 -1.87 -10.61
CA VAL A 20 14.44 -2.57 -11.11
C VAL A 20 13.20 -2.05 -10.40
N ILE A 21 13.27 -1.83 -9.09
CA ILE A 21 12.17 -1.31 -8.26
C ILE A 21 11.95 0.16 -8.57
N ASP A 22 13.02 0.94 -8.70
CA ASP A 22 12.93 2.35 -9.06
C ASP A 22 12.32 2.53 -10.45
N SER A 23 12.54 1.65 -11.42
CA SER A 23 11.90 1.76 -12.75
C SER A 23 10.37 1.58 -12.76
N SER A 24 9.79 1.17 -11.63
CA SER A 24 8.36 0.91 -11.52
C SER A 24 7.57 2.12 -11.02
N ASN A 25 6.29 2.19 -11.40
CA ASN A 25 5.38 3.24 -10.95
C ASN A 25 4.57 2.84 -9.70
N ILE A 26 4.37 1.54 -9.50
CA ILE A 26 3.54 0.97 -8.44
C ILE A 26 4.27 -0.23 -7.86
N LEU A 27 4.37 -0.26 -6.54
CA LEU A 27 4.87 -1.38 -5.74
C LEU A 27 3.75 -1.98 -4.90
N PHE A 28 3.57 -3.29 -5.04
CA PHE A 28 2.74 -4.10 -4.16
C PHE A 28 3.64 -4.88 -3.22
N LEU A 29 3.56 -4.57 -1.93
CA LEU A 29 4.38 -5.20 -0.91
C LEU A 29 3.54 -6.12 -0.04
N SER A 30 4.02 -7.34 0.20
CA SER A 30 3.42 -8.30 1.13
C SER A 30 4.42 -8.66 2.23
N GLU A 31 3.91 -9.17 3.35
CA GLU A 31 4.73 -9.50 4.54
C GLU A 31 5.53 -8.27 5.01
N THR A 32 4.88 -7.11 5.03
CA THR A 32 5.52 -5.85 5.47
C THR A 32 5.88 -5.89 6.95
N TRP A 33 5.06 -6.58 7.75
CA TRP A 33 5.16 -6.69 9.21
C TRP A 33 5.06 -5.33 9.93
N SER A 34 4.66 -4.29 9.20
CA SER A 34 4.51 -2.93 9.71
C SER A 34 3.12 -2.71 10.25
N ASN A 35 3.03 -2.12 11.44
CA ASN A 35 1.72 -1.76 11.98
C ASN A 35 1.11 -0.57 11.20
N ASP A 36 -0.20 -0.38 11.30
CA ASP A 36 -0.91 0.66 10.53
C ASP A 36 -0.48 2.09 10.92
N ASP A 37 0.10 2.28 12.11
CA ASP A 37 0.68 3.54 12.58
C ASP A 37 2.14 3.76 12.12
N GLU A 38 2.83 2.70 11.66
CA GLU A 38 4.21 2.80 11.22
C GLU A 38 4.32 3.30 9.78
N ASN A 39 4.98 4.45 9.59
CA ASN A 39 5.32 4.96 8.25
C ASN A 39 6.76 4.60 7.88
N ILE A 40 6.91 3.84 6.80
CA ILE A 40 8.21 3.50 6.23
C ILE A 40 8.41 4.31 4.95
N ASN A 41 9.47 5.11 4.96
CA ASN A 41 9.85 5.90 3.80
C ASN A 41 10.54 5.02 2.76
N ILE A 42 10.01 5.03 1.53
CA ILE A 42 10.64 4.41 0.36
C ILE A 42 10.94 5.55 -0.62
N PRO A 43 12.21 5.77 -1.01
CA PRO A 43 12.56 6.86 -1.91
C PRO A 43 11.73 6.85 -3.19
N ASN A 44 11.28 8.02 -3.65
CA ASN A 44 10.46 8.21 -4.86
C ASN A 44 9.05 7.62 -4.82
N PHE A 45 8.63 7.03 -3.70
CA PHE A 45 7.30 6.43 -3.56
C PHE A 45 6.55 6.97 -2.35
N ASN A 46 5.27 7.22 -2.55
CA ASN A 46 4.31 7.55 -1.50
C ASN A 46 3.51 6.29 -1.14
N CYS A 47 3.37 6.02 0.15
CA CYS A 47 2.44 4.98 0.62
C CYS A 47 1.00 5.48 0.43
N ILE A 48 0.20 4.77 -0.36
CA ILE A 48 -1.19 5.14 -0.63
C ILE A 48 -2.19 4.26 0.13
N ALA A 49 -1.78 3.04 0.50
CA ALA A 49 -2.58 2.15 1.35
C ALA A 49 -1.66 1.16 2.06
N LYS A 50 -1.99 0.82 3.30
CA LYS A 50 -1.34 -0.26 4.05
C LYS A 50 -2.33 -0.86 5.03
N PHE A 51 -2.12 -2.13 5.35
CA PHE A 51 -2.96 -2.86 6.29
C PHE A 51 -2.17 -3.99 6.93
N LYS A 52 -2.34 -4.20 8.23
CA LYS A 52 -1.82 -5.38 8.94
C LYS A 52 -2.86 -6.00 9.87
N LEU A 53 -2.95 -7.33 9.85
CA LEU A 53 -3.79 -8.08 10.78
C LEU A 53 -3.34 -7.88 12.23
N LYS A 54 -4.27 -7.47 13.08
CA LYS A 54 -4.03 -7.32 14.53
C LYS A 54 -3.57 -8.66 15.13
N ASN A 55 -2.61 -8.59 16.04
CA ASN A 55 -2.03 -9.75 16.75
C ASN A 55 -1.31 -10.79 15.87
N VAL A 56 -1.14 -10.54 14.56
CA VAL A 56 -0.31 -11.37 13.70
C VAL A 56 1.01 -10.66 13.47
N ARG A 57 2.10 -11.27 13.96
CA ARG A 57 3.45 -10.70 13.83
C ARG A 57 3.86 -10.58 12.37
N SER A 58 3.70 -11.68 11.63
CA SER A 58 4.18 -11.84 10.26
C SER A 58 3.00 -11.76 9.29
N ALA A 59 2.52 -10.55 9.09
CA ALA A 59 1.47 -10.23 8.14
C ALA A 59 1.62 -8.78 7.68
N GLY A 60 0.79 -8.40 6.72
CA GLY A 60 0.62 -7.01 6.30
C GLY A 60 0.97 -6.80 4.84
N VAL A 61 0.28 -5.83 4.26
CA VAL A 61 0.40 -5.44 2.86
C VAL A 61 0.50 -3.93 2.75
N ALA A 62 1.15 -3.44 1.71
CA ALA A 62 1.19 -2.02 1.39
C ALA A 62 1.24 -1.78 -0.12
N ILE A 63 0.66 -0.67 -0.54
CA ILE A 63 0.71 -0.17 -1.91
C ILE A 63 1.46 1.16 -1.87
N TYR A 64 2.49 1.24 -2.69
CA TYR A 64 3.29 2.44 -2.88
C TYR A 64 3.20 2.89 -4.33
N GLN A 65 2.98 4.19 -4.51
CA GLN A 65 2.87 4.83 -5.82
C GLN A 65 3.99 5.85 -5.97
N ARG A 66 4.61 5.89 -7.15
CA ARG A 66 5.68 6.84 -7.44
C ARG A 66 5.20 8.28 -7.21
N SER A 67 5.97 9.09 -6.50
CA SER A 67 5.53 10.39 -5.98
C SER A 67 5.08 11.41 -7.04
N ASN A 68 5.51 11.25 -8.29
CA ASN A 68 5.16 12.11 -9.42
C ASN A 68 4.22 11.44 -10.43
N ASP A 69 3.74 10.24 -10.14
CA ASP A 69 2.80 9.52 -11.00
C ASP A 69 1.38 9.62 -10.43
N ALA A 70 0.45 10.16 -11.22
CA ALA A 70 -0.97 10.27 -10.88
C ALA A 70 -1.82 9.13 -11.49
N SER A 71 -1.18 8.05 -11.97
CA SER A 71 -1.88 6.90 -12.54
C SER A 71 -2.87 6.30 -11.55
N ASN A 72 -4.11 6.08 -11.99
CA ASN A 72 -5.14 5.42 -11.19
C ASN A 72 -4.85 3.92 -11.10
N ILE A 73 -4.92 3.35 -9.90
CA ILE A 73 -4.79 1.90 -9.70
C ILE A 73 -6.20 1.30 -9.73
N VAL A 74 -6.55 0.71 -10.87
CA VAL A 74 -7.83 0.01 -11.08
C VAL A 74 -7.53 -1.48 -11.11
N THR A 75 -8.13 -2.25 -10.21
CA THR A 75 -8.06 -3.72 -10.23
C THR A 75 -9.44 -4.26 -10.56
N SER A 76 -9.50 -5.46 -11.16
CA SER A 76 -10.77 -6.08 -11.58
C SER A 76 -11.80 -6.25 -10.45
N ASN A 77 -11.34 -6.21 -9.19
CA ASN A 77 -12.13 -6.51 -7.99
C ASN A 77 -12.11 -5.38 -6.95
N MET A 78 -11.39 -4.28 -7.19
CA MET A 78 -11.28 -3.12 -6.29
C MET A 78 -10.93 -1.87 -7.10
N ASP A 79 -11.80 -0.87 -7.03
CA ASP A 79 -11.55 0.49 -7.49
C ASP A 79 -10.96 1.29 -6.33
N ILE A 80 -9.68 1.69 -6.41
CA ILE A 80 -9.08 2.64 -5.49
C ILE A 80 -9.09 4.01 -6.18
N LEU A 81 -10.12 4.81 -5.86
CA LEU A 81 -10.31 6.13 -6.45
C LEU A 81 -9.78 7.21 -5.50
N LEU A 82 -8.50 7.57 -5.64
CA LEU A 82 -7.89 8.63 -4.83
C LEU A 82 -8.14 9.98 -5.51
N ARG A 83 -9.27 10.62 -5.19
CA ARG A 83 -9.55 12.00 -5.61
C ARG A 83 -9.13 12.94 -4.48
N TYR A 84 -8.54 14.09 -4.83
CA TYR A 84 -8.13 15.18 -3.94
C TYR A 84 -9.33 15.93 -3.31
N ASN A 85 -10.33 15.17 -2.86
CA ASN A 85 -11.50 15.67 -2.15
C ASN A 85 -11.47 15.01 -0.76
N SER A 86 -12.05 15.67 0.22
CA SER A 86 -12.08 15.33 1.65
C SER A 86 -12.72 13.98 2.02
N GLU A 87 -12.81 13.03 1.10
CA GLU A 87 -13.55 11.77 1.27
C GLU A 87 -12.94 10.65 0.41
N ILE A 88 -12.76 9.47 1.03
CA ILE A 88 -12.30 8.24 0.37
C ILE A 88 -13.49 7.27 0.36
N ASP A 89 -14.07 7.04 -0.81
CA ASP A 89 -15.15 6.06 -1.01
C ASP A 89 -14.58 4.69 -1.41
N ILE A 90 -14.87 3.65 -0.61
CA ILE A 90 -14.46 2.26 -0.86
C ILE A 90 -15.72 1.41 -0.99
N CYS A 91 -15.98 0.89 -2.20
CA CYS A 91 -17.09 -0.02 -2.46
C CYS A 91 -16.63 -1.48 -2.49
N GLN A 92 -17.25 -2.33 -1.65
CA GLN A 92 -16.96 -3.77 -1.56
C GLN A 92 -18.00 -4.59 -2.36
N SER A 93 -17.54 -5.60 -3.10
CA SER A 93 -18.41 -6.68 -3.60
C SER A 93 -17.92 -8.05 -3.12
N SER A 94 -18.83 -9.02 -3.09
CA SER A 94 -18.66 -10.30 -2.41
C SER A 94 -17.78 -11.29 -3.18
N VAL A 95 -16.45 -11.18 -3.06
CA VAL A 95 -15.54 -12.34 -3.19
C VAL A 95 -14.33 -12.16 -2.26
N GLY A 96 -14.23 -13.07 -1.28
CA GLY A 96 -13.01 -13.57 -0.63
C GLY A 96 -11.93 -12.57 -0.22
N ASP A 97 -11.97 -12.16 1.05
CA ASP A 97 -10.91 -11.48 1.81
C ASP A 97 -10.54 -10.07 1.34
N ILE A 98 -11.47 -9.13 1.53
CA ILE A 98 -11.20 -7.69 1.56
C ILE A 98 -11.43 -7.23 3.01
N TYR A 99 -10.35 -6.93 3.71
CA TYR A 99 -10.41 -6.32 5.04
C TYR A 99 -10.65 -4.81 4.88
N ALA A 100 -11.78 -4.34 5.39
CA ALA A 100 -12.17 -2.94 5.37
C ALA A 100 -11.30 -2.09 6.32
N ALA A 101 -10.95 -0.89 5.89
CA ALA A 101 -10.37 0.15 6.74
C ALA A 101 -11.38 1.29 6.91
N HIS A 102 -11.57 1.76 8.15
CA HIS A 102 -12.43 2.88 8.49
C HIS A 102 -11.53 4.08 8.79
N CYS A 103 -11.51 5.07 7.89
CA CYS A 103 -10.78 6.32 8.09
C CYS A 103 -11.76 7.42 8.49
N VAL A 104 -11.51 8.07 9.62
CA VAL A 104 -12.12 9.35 9.99
C VAL A 104 -11.02 10.38 9.87
N LEU A 105 -11.24 11.41 9.07
CA LEU A 105 -10.36 12.56 8.97
C LEU A 105 -11.05 13.72 9.70
N ASP A 106 -10.37 14.29 10.69
CA ASP A 106 -10.80 15.52 11.35
C ASP A 106 -10.50 16.73 10.44
N ASP A 107 -11.38 17.73 10.49
CA ASP A 107 -11.41 18.95 9.64
C ASP A 107 -10.10 19.76 9.61
#